data_AF-R4WA54-F1
#
_entry.id   AF-R4WA54-F1
#
_cell.length_a   1.000
_cell.length_b   1.000
_cell.length_c   1.000
_cell.angle_alpha   90.00
_cell.angle_beta   90.00
_cell.angle_gamma   90.00
#
_symmetry.space_group_name_H-M   'P 1'
#
loop_
_entity.id
_entity.type
_entity.pdbx_description
1 polymer ?
#
loop_
_entity_poly.entity_id
_entity_poly.type
_entity_poly.pdbx_seq_one_letter_code
_entity_poly.pdbx_strand_id
1 'polypeptide(L)'
;MSPPRAALEQALDRGEREGGSVEFKERLSKDTHLSEGRRESLAAQLRHRVLSGDGEATYVLGVTDDGGIAGVAPDVFSETMDVLSLLAEEAECHIDEVQTWGVPVEETSPELDGSMDAAEVPDPRRGHVSSGDVDADRGLVGLATVREGAILETDDEHIVVGTAGHVDHGKSTLVGTLLTGQADDGEGGTRSYLDVQPHEVERGLSADLSYGVYGFDDDGPVRMDNPDRKTDRARIVEEADRLVSFVDTVGHEPWLRTTIRGLVGQKLDYGLLTVAADDGPTRTTREHLGVLLATDLPTMVAITKTDLVSEERLEEAEREIERLLRDADRTPLLVRRHGVEAAIEEIDETVVPIVGTSAVTMEGITVLDELFEHLPKTGGGAAADPFRMYVDRTYSVTGVGAVASGTITSGTVESGDELLLGPMPDGSFREVEVRSIEMHYHRVDRARAGRIVGIALKGVEEREIDRGMALLPRDAEPTPTREFEAEVMVLNHPTRIDAGYEPVVHLETLSEAAAIYPEDGPLLPGDTGRARLRFKFQPYLVQEGQRFVFREGSSKGVGTVLDAAPEE
;
A
#
# COMPACT_ATOMS: atom_id res chain seq x y z
N MET A 1 8.96 22.73 14.44
CA MET A 1 8.98 24.16 14.05
C MET A 1 7.60 24.46 13.52
N SER A 2 6.88 25.46 14.05
CA SER A 2 5.56 25.82 13.52
C SER A 2 5.66 26.22 12.04
N PRO A 3 4.71 25.84 11.18
CA PRO A 3 4.71 26.24 9.77
C PRO A 3 4.78 27.78 9.66
N PRO A 4 5.41 28.32 8.60
CA PRO A 4 5.51 29.76 8.44
C PRO A 4 4.11 30.38 8.38
N ARG A 5 3.82 31.31 9.30
CA ARG A 5 2.54 32.06 9.36
C ARG A 5 2.26 32.89 8.09
N ALA A 6 3.23 33.00 7.19
CA ALA A 6 3.13 33.72 5.92
C ALA A 6 1.99 33.21 5.03
N ALA A 7 1.70 31.90 5.02
CA ALA A 7 0.60 31.33 4.24
C ALA A 7 -0.76 31.78 4.79
N LEU A 8 -0.93 31.75 6.11
CA LEU A 8 -2.11 32.26 6.80
C LEU A 8 -2.30 33.77 6.56
N GLU A 9 -1.24 34.57 6.71
CA GLU A 9 -1.28 36.02 6.45
C GLU A 9 -1.67 36.33 5.01
N GLN A 10 -1.13 35.57 4.04
CA GLN A 10 -1.48 35.74 2.63
C GLN A 10 -2.94 35.38 2.32
N ALA A 11 -3.48 34.33 2.96
CA ALA A 11 -4.89 33.95 2.80
C ALA A 11 -5.83 34.98 3.44
N LEU A 12 -5.46 35.51 4.61
CA LEU A 12 -6.18 36.60 5.27
C LEU A 12 -6.18 37.88 4.42
N ASP A 13 -5.04 38.23 3.81
CA ASP A 13 -4.91 39.40 2.92
C ASP A 13 -5.72 39.26 1.62
N ARG A 14 -5.85 38.03 1.09
CA ARG A 14 -6.70 37.76 -0.10
C ARG A 14 -8.17 38.04 0.22
N GLY A 15 -8.59 37.69 1.44
CA GLY A 15 -9.93 37.92 2.00
C GLY A 15 -10.99 37.02 1.40
N GLU A 16 -12.07 36.79 2.14
CA GLU A 16 -13.27 36.17 1.59
C GLU A 16 -13.92 37.10 0.55
N ARG A 17 -14.25 36.55 -0.62
CA ARG A 17 -14.96 37.26 -1.69
C ARG A 17 -16.13 36.43 -2.18
N GLU A 18 -17.22 37.10 -2.53
CA GLU A 18 -18.38 36.47 -3.17
C GLU A 18 -17.95 35.87 -4.51
N GLY A 19 -18.03 34.53 -4.64
CA GLY A 19 -17.55 33.78 -5.81
C GLY A 19 -16.02 33.64 -5.93
N GLY A 20 -15.25 33.93 -4.87
CA GLY A 20 -13.79 33.68 -4.82
C GLY A 20 -13.44 32.28 -4.33
N SER A 21 -12.16 31.89 -4.43
CA SER A 21 -11.66 30.59 -3.96
C SER A 21 -11.34 30.54 -2.47
N VAL A 22 -11.43 31.66 -1.73
CA VAL A 22 -11.15 31.73 -0.28
C VAL A 22 -12.46 31.84 0.51
N GLU A 23 -12.61 31.02 1.54
CA GLU A 23 -13.74 31.01 2.49
C GLU A 23 -13.23 31.19 3.92
N PHE A 24 -13.90 32.05 4.71
CA PHE A 24 -13.64 32.16 6.15
C PHE A 24 -14.71 31.45 6.96
N LYS A 25 -14.28 30.71 7.99
CA LYS A 25 -15.17 30.10 8.97
C LYS A 25 -14.57 30.17 10.37
N GLU A 26 -15.39 30.59 11.31
CA GLU A 26 -15.01 30.50 12.72
C GLU A 26 -15.00 29.03 13.15
N ARG A 27 -16.08 28.30 12.82
CA ARG A 27 -16.24 26.87 13.06
C ARG A 27 -17.31 26.26 12.15
N LEU A 28 -17.23 24.95 11.95
CA LEU A 28 -18.29 24.12 11.36
C LEU A 28 -18.71 23.07 12.40
N SER A 29 -19.99 22.69 12.40
CA SER A 29 -20.54 21.78 13.41
C SER A 29 -21.60 20.88 12.80
N LYS A 30 -21.64 19.61 13.19
CA LYS A 30 -22.52 18.59 12.58
C LYS A 30 -23.99 18.99 12.67
N ASP A 31 -24.43 19.44 13.84
CA ASP A 31 -25.84 19.78 14.11
C ASP A 31 -26.38 20.95 13.26
N THR A 32 -25.50 21.88 12.87
CA THR A 32 -25.89 23.13 12.19
C THR A 32 -25.62 23.07 10.69
N HIS A 33 -24.52 22.45 10.28
CA HIS A 33 -24.03 22.52 8.90
C HIS A 33 -24.35 21.26 8.08
N LEU A 34 -24.63 20.13 8.75
CA LEU A 34 -25.02 18.88 8.09
C LEU A 34 -26.53 18.60 8.18
N SER A 35 -27.35 19.57 8.61
CA SER A 35 -28.81 19.44 8.56
C SER A 35 -29.30 19.30 7.11
N GLU A 36 -30.34 18.50 6.91
CA GLU A 36 -30.96 18.21 5.60
C GLU A 36 -31.26 19.51 4.82
N GLY A 37 -30.81 19.59 3.56
CA GLY A 37 -30.89 20.78 2.70
C GLY A 37 -29.80 21.84 2.91
N ARG A 38 -29.20 21.96 4.10
CA ARG A 38 -28.06 22.86 4.33
C ARG A 38 -26.73 22.26 3.89
N ARG A 39 -26.56 20.95 4.08
CA ARG A 39 -25.41 20.17 3.56
C ARG A 39 -25.26 20.36 2.05
N GLU A 40 -26.31 20.10 1.27
CA GLU A 40 -26.32 20.24 -0.19
C GLU A 40 -25.95 21.66 -0.63
N SER A 41 -26.49 22.68 0.03
CA SER A 41 -26.19 24.08 -0.28
C SER A 41 -24.72 24.44 -0.02
N LEU A 42 -24.13 23.92 1.06
CA LEU A 42 -22.73 24.18 1.41
C LEU A 42 -21.78 23.41 0.50
N ALA A 43 -22.11 22.17 0.13
CA ALA A 43 -21.34 21.39 -0.84
C ALA A 43 -21.35 22.06 -2.22
N ALA A 44 -22.51 22.52 -2.69
CA ALA A 44 -22.61 23.28 -3.94
C ALA A 44 -21.79 24.58 -3.91
N GLN A 45 -21.77 25.27 -2.75
CA GLN A 45 -20.93 26.45 -2.55
C GLN A 45 -19.44 26.09 -2.60
N LEU A 46 -19.03 25.02 -1.93
CA LEU A 46 -17.65 24.52 -1.95
C LEU A 46 -17.21 24.22 -3.37
N ARG A 47 -18.00 23.42 -4.12
CA ARG A 47 -17.71 23.07 -5.51
C ARG A 47 -17.55 24.32 -6.38
N HIS A 48 -18.42 25.31 -6.20
CA HIS A 48 -18.32 26.58 -6.92
C HIS A 48 -17.01 27.33 -6.61
N ARG A 49 -16.55 27.31 -5.35
CA ARG A 49 -15.29 27.98 -4.95
C ARG A 49 -14.07 27.27 -5.53
N VAL A 50 -14.05 25.94 -5.52
CA VAL A 50 -12.99 25.12 -6.13
C VAL A 50 -12.89 25.41 -7.63
N LEU A 51 -14.03 25.40 -8.34
CA LEU A 51 -14.09 25.75 -9.76
C LEU A 51 -13.64 27.20 -10.04
N SER A 52 -13.93 28.12 -9.13
CA SER A 52 -13.54 29.53 -9.27
C SER A 52 -12.05 29.78 -8.97
N GLY A 53 -11.37 28.82 -8.36
CA GLY A 53 -9.94 28.86 -8.05
C GLY A 53 -9.09 27.94 -8.92
N ASP A 54 -9.56 27.60 -10.12
CA ASP A 54 -8.87 26.71 -11.06
C ASP A 54 -8.59 25.31 -10.45
N GLY A 55 -9.59 24.73 -9.77
CA GLY A 55 -9.51 23.40 -9.16
C GLY A 55 -9.06 23.41 -7.69
N GLU A 56 -8.91 24.59 -7.06
CA GLU A 56 -8.47 24.73 -5.68
C GLU A 56 -9.29 25.79 -4.91
N ALA A 57 -9.67 25.50 -3.67
CA ALA A 57 -10.25 26.44 -2.72
C ALA A 57 -9.47 26.44 -1.39
N THR A 58 -9.42 27.60 -0.72
CA THR A 58 -8.76 27.76 0.58
C THR A 58 -9.79 28.10 1.65
N TYR A 59 -9.93 27.24 2.65
CA TYR A 59 -10.74 27.47 3.84
C TYR A 59 -9.86 27.94 4.99
N VAL A 60 -10.08 29.16 5.46
CA VAL A 60 -9.42 29.67 6.67
C VAL A 60 -10.37 29.45 7.85
N LEU A 61 -9.94 28.63 8.80
CA LEU A 61 -10.73 28.09 9.90
C LEU A 61 -10.27 28.70 11.24
N GLY A 62 -11.20 28.95 12.16
CA GLY A 62 -10.91 29.66 13.41
C GLY A 62 -10.72 31.17 13.22
N VAL A 63 -11.32 31.73 12.15
CA VAL A 63 -11.35 33.16 11.85
C VAL A 63 -12.78 33.65 11.68
N THR A 64 -13.04 34.88 12.12
CA THR A 64 -14.32 35.57 11.90
C THR A 64 -14.52 35.89 10.41
N ASP A 65 -15.77 36.16 10.01
CA ASP A 65 -16.13 36.51 8.62
C ASP A 65 -15.38 37.76 8.10
N ASP A 66 -14.92 38.65 9.00
CA ASP A 66 -14.11 39.84 8.67
C ASP A 66 -12.59 39.55 8.62
N GLY A 67 -12.16 38.28 8.77
CA GLY A 67 -10.75 37.86 8.77
C GLY A 67 -10.01 38.07 10.09
N GLY A 68 -10.72 38.39 11.17
CA GLY A 68 -10.13 38.44 12.52
C GLY A 68 -9.84 37.02 13.05
N ILE A 69 -8.68 36.81 13.66
CA ILE A 69 -8.31 35.52 14.26
C ILE A 69 -9.10 35.32 15.55
N ALA A 70 -10.04 34.37 15.53
CA ALA A 70 -10.83 34.01 16.71
C ALA A 70 -10.10 32.97 17.56
N GLY A 71 -9.56 31.93 16.91
CA GLY A 71 -8.99 30.77 17.58
C GLY A 71 -10.06 29.90 18.23
N VAL A 72 -10.19 28.64 17.80
CA VAL A 72 -11.17 27.70 18.36
C VAL A 72 -10.50 26.61 19.19
N ALA A 73 -11.20 26.06 20.18
CA ALA A 73 -10.66 24.97 20.97
C ALA A 73 -10.31 23.75 20.06
N PRO A 74 -9.29 22.94 20.40
CA PRO A 74 -8.84 21.84 19.55
C PRO A 74 -9.93 20.82 19.16
N ASP A 75 -10.85 20.53 20.08
CA ASP A 75 -12.01 19.67 19.85
C ASP A 75 -12.99 20.27 18.83
N VAL A 76 -13.25 21.58 18.93
CA VAL A 76 -14.09 22.32 17.98
C VAL A 76 -13.43 22.42 16.60
N PHE A 77 -12.10 22.57 16.56
CA PHE A 77 -11.33 22.54 15.31
C PHE A 77 -11.43 21.17 14.64
N SER A 78 -11.29 20.08 15.41
CA SER A 78 -11.47 18.72 14.92
C SER A 78 -12.86 18.50 14.33
N GLU A 79 -13.92 18.90 15.04
CA GLU A 79 -15.29 18.80 14.51
C GLU A 79 -15.47 19.63 13.22
N THR A 80 -14.82 20.80 13.15
CA THR A 80 -14.86 21.65 11.95
C THR A 80 -14.24 20.95 10.74
N MET A 81 -13.13 20.23 10.94
CA MET A 81 -12.48 19.44 9.89
C MET A 81 -13.34 18.26 9.44
N ASP A 82 -13.96 17.53 10.37
CA ASP A 82 -14.90 16.44 10.03
C ASP A 82 -16.03 16.94 9.12
N VAL A 83 -16.62 18.09 9.45
CA VAL A 83 -17.73 18.66 8.69
C VAL A 83 -17.24 19.15 7.32
N LEU A 84 -16.06 19.79 7.26
CA LEU A 84 -15.48 20.24 5.99
C LEU A 84 -15.17 19.06 5.06
N SER A 85 -14.66 17.95 5.61
CA SER A 85 -14.39 16.72 4.87
C SER A 85 -15.66 16.15 4.24
N LEU A 86 -16.75 16.03 5.01
CA LEU A 86 -18.05 15.57 4.51
C LEU A 86 -18.66 16.51 3.45
N LEU A 87 -18.40 17.81 3.54
CA LEU A 87 -18.81 18.78 2.53
C LEU A 87 -17.98 18.70 1.26
N ALA A 88 -16.68 18.41 1.39
CA ALA A 88 -15.79 18.20 0.25
C ALA A 88 -16.18 16.94 -0.51
N GLU A 89 -16.45 15.83 0.20
CA GLU A 89 -16.94 14.57 -0.37
C GLU A 89 -18.22 14.78 -1.19
N GLU A 90 -19.23 15.44 -0.60
CA GLU A 90 -20.50 15.78 -1.29
C GLU A 90 -20.29 16.69 -2.51
N ALA A 91 -19.20 17.46 -2.53
CA ALA A 91 -18.84 18.38 -3.59
C ALA A 91 -17.95 17.75 -4.68
N GLU A 92 -17.66 16.44 -4.61
CA GLU A 92 -16.70 15.75 -5.49
C GLU A 92 -15.27 16.37 -5.38
N CYS A 93 -14.87 16.72 -4.16
CA CYS A 93 -13.60 17.36 -3.82
C CYS A 93 -12.94 16.66 -2.61
N HIS A 94 -11.69 16.99 -2.31
CA HIS A 94 -11.00 16.51 -1.11
C HIS A 94 -10.15 17.59 -0.44
N ILE A 95 -9.81 17.39 0.83
CA ILE A 95 -8.89 18.28 1.55
C ILE A 95 -7.45 17.83 1.24
N ASP A 96 -6.71 18.64 0.51
CA ASP A 96 -5.34 18.39 0.02
C ASP A 96 -4.28 18.65 1.11
N GLU A 97 -4.43 19.76 1.86
CA GLU A 97 -3.48 20.15 2.90
C GLU A 97 -4.18 20.87 4.05
N VAL A 98 -3.73 20.62 5.29
CA VAL A 98 -4.16 21.38 6.48
C VAL A 98 -2.95 21.88 7.25
N GLN A 99 -2.87 23.19 7.44
CA GLN A 99 -1.87 23.83 8.30
C GLN A 99 -2.56 24.47 9.50
N THR A 100 -2.02 24.27 10.71
CA THR A 100 -2.59 24.81 11.95
C THR A 100 -1.59 25.62 12.76
N TRP A 101 -2.08 26.62 13.48
CA TRP A 101 -1.31 27.48 14.37
C TRP A 101 -2.06 27.68 15.69
N GLY A 102 -1.33 27.57 16.81
CA GLY A 102 -1.84 27.94 18.12
C GLY A 102 -1.88 29.47 18.30
N VAL A 103 -3.00 29.98 18.79
CA VAL A 103 -3.26 31.41 19.06
C VAL A 103 -3.76 31.60 20.49
N PRO A 104 -3.41 32.71 21.17
CA PRO A 104 -3.98 33.01 22.48
C PRO A 104 -5.48 33.28 22.33
N VAL A 105 -6.32 32.60 23.12
CA VAL A 105 -7.77 32.85 23.12
C VAL A 105 -8.02 34.19 23.81
N GLU A 106 -8.69 35.15 23.14
CA GLU A 106 -9.23 36.32 23.85
C GLU A 106 -10.45 35.88 24.66
N GLU A 107 -10.39 36.04 25.98
CA GLU A 107 -11.49 35.72 26.91
C GLU A 107 -12.76 36.53 26.58
N THR A 108 -13.66 36.00 25.76
CA THR A 108 -15.05 36.45 25.77
C THR A 108 -15.78 35.72 26.91
N SER A 109 -15.64 36.23 28.13
CA SER A 109 -16.45 35.79 29.28
C SER A 109 -17.82 36.49 29.29
N PRO A 110 -18.94 35.78 29.52
CA PRO A 110 -20.08 36.37 30.21
C PRO A 110 -19.82 36.32 31.72
N GLU A 111 -19.95 37.48 32.37
CA GLU A 111 -19.78 37.69 33.80
C GLU A 111 -20.59 36.68 34.65
N LEU A 112 -19.92 35.96 35.55
CA LEU A 112 -20.54 35.37 36.73
C LEU A 112 -19.76 35.78 37.98
N ASP A 113 -20.47 36.56 38.78
CA ASP A 113 -20.10 37.17 40.04
C ASP A 113 -19.84 36.14 41.15
N GLY A 114 -18.91 36.43 42.06
CA GLY A 114 -18.99 35.91 43.43
C GLY A 114 -17.84 35.07 44.00
N SER A 115 -16.92 35.78 44.69
CA SER A 115 -16.25 35.41 45.94
C SER A 115 -15.10 34.38 45.95
N MET A 116 -13.92 34.93 46.26
CA MET A 116 -12.74 34.25 46.81
C MET A 116 -13.01 33.69 48.21
N ASP A 117 -12.36 32.57 48.54
CA ASP A 117 -11.65 32.49 49.81
C ASP A 117 -10.42 31.57 49.70
N ALA A 118 -9.36 32.03 50.34
CA ALA A 118 -8.00 31.50 50.27
C ALA A 118 -7.73 30.49 51.39
N ALA A 119 -6.91 29.46 51.10
CA ALA A 119 -5.75 29.06 51.91
C ALA A 119 -5.25 27.68 51.45
N GLU A 120 -3.98 27.58 51.07
CA GLU A 120 -2.97 26.73 51.74
C GLU A 120 -1.63 26.76 50.98
N VAL A 121 -0.55 27.01 51.73
CA VAL A 121 0.84 26.87 51.27
C VAL A 121 1.47 25.70 52.04
N PRO A 122 2.04 24.70 51.35
CA PRO A 122 3.42 24.24 51.64
C PRO A 122 4.16 23.78 50.34
N ASP A 123 5.46 23.59 50.17
CA ASP A 123 6.75 23.66 50.89
C ASP A 123 7.83 23.50 49.78
N PRO A 124 8.90 24.33 49.70
CA PRO A 124 9.84 24.31 48.60
C PRO A 124 10.88 23.19 48.76
N ARG A 125 10.54 21.96 48.35
CA ARG A 125 11.54 20.89 48.20
C ARG A 125 11.08 19.69 47.35
N ARG A 126 10.71 19.91 46.09
CA ARG A 126 10.84 18.93 45.00
C ARG A 126 11.13 19.66 43.68
N GLY A 127 12.31 19.40 43.12
CA GLY A 127 12.71 19.88 41.80
C GLY A 127 12.39 18.85 40.72
N HIS A 128 12.21 19.39 39.50
CA HIS A 128 11.97 18.73 38.21
C HIS A 128 10.54 18.26 37.95
N VAL A 129 9.71 19.21 37.51
CA VAL A 129 8.52 18.97 36.68
C VAL A 129 8.99 18.97 35.23
N SER A 130 8.75 17.88 34.51
CA SER A 130 8.90 17.83 33.05
C SER A 130 7.87 18.75 32.41
N SER A 131 8.33 19.62 31.52
CA SER A 131 7.51 20.45 30.64
C SER A 131 6.53 19.59 29.85
N GLY A 132 5.26 19.56 30.25
CA GLY A 132 4.22 18.75 29.61
C GLY A 132 2.81 19.33 29.59
N ASP A 133 2.51 20.41 30.31
CA ASP A 133 1.15 20.96 30.40
C ASP A 133 1.14 22.48 30.14
N VAL A 134 1.40 22.92 28.91
CA VAL A 134 1.36 24.35 28.52
C VAL A 134 0.48 24.65 27.29
N ASP A 135 -0.14 23.64 26.65
CA ASP A 135 -0.91 23.85 25.41
C ASP A 135 -2.44 23.78 25.54
N ALA A 136 -3.00 23.62 26.75
CA ALA A 136 -4.45 23.56 26.94
C ALA A 136 -5.17 24.93 26.84
N ASP A 137 -4.43 26.05 26.91
CA ASP A 137 -4.98 27.42 26.93
C ASP A 137 -4.86 28.16 25.59
N ARG A 138 -4.61 27.45 24.47
CA ARG A 138 -4.43 28.07 23.15
C ARG A 138 -5.48 27.55 22.16
N GLY A 139 -6.20 28.49 21.54
CA GLY A 139 -7.09 28.18 20.43
C GLY A 139 -6.29 27.87 19.17
N LEU A 140 -6.90 27.18 18.21
CA LEU A 140 -6.33 26.85 16.92
C LEU A 140 -6.95 27.73 15.84
N VAL A 141 -6.10 28.19 14.93
CA VAL A 141 -6.48 28.71 13.62
C VAL A 141 -5.85 27.80 12.57
N GLY A 142 -6.54 27.57 11.47
CA GLY A 142 -6.06 26.68 10.42
C GLY A 142 -6.36 27.17 9.02
N LEU A 143 -5.61 26.64 8.07
CA LEU A 143 -5.80 26.83 6.64
C LEU A 143 -5.91 25.44 6.02
N ALA A 144 -7.06 25.16 5.42
CA ALA A 144 -7.33 23.92 4.69
C ALA A 144 -7.41 24.23 3.20
N THR A 145 -6.63 23.52 2.40
CA THR A 145 -6.70 23.56 0.93
C THR A 145 -7.61 22.45 0.48
N VAL A 146 -8.61 22.76 -0.34
CA VAL A 146 -9.59 21.82 -0.88
C VAL A 146 -9.43 21.78 -2.39
N ARG A 147 -9.28 20.60 -2.99
CA ARG A 147 -9.07 20.42 -4.42
C ARG A 147 -10.16 19.60 -5.08
N GLU A 148 -10.36 19.86 -6.37
CA GLU A 148 -11.18 19.03 -7.25
C GLU A 148 -10.57 17.63 -7.38
N GLY A 149 -11.43 16.61 -7.50
CA GLY A 149 -11.05 15.21 -7.54
C GLY A 149 -11.53 14.48 -6.31
N ALA A 150 -12.15 13.32 -6.51
CA ALA A 150 -12.41 12.40 -5.42
C ALA A 150 -11.07 11.83 -4.94
N ILE A 151 -10.82 11.76 -3.63
CA ILE A 151 -9.89 10.76 -3.11
C ILE A 151 -10.38 9.43 -3.71
N LEU A 152 -9.49 8.61 -4.27
CA LEU A 152 -9.83 7.27 -4.76
C LEU A 152 -10.56 6.45 -3.67
N GLU A 153 -11.89 6.59 -3.59
CA GLU A 153 -12.74 5.99 -2.56
C GLU A 153 -13.22 4.60 -2.95
N THR A 154 -13.08 4.24 -4.23
CA THR A 154 -13.48 2.95 -4.79
C THR A 154 -12.28 2.01 -4.87
N ASP A 155 -12.23 1.06 -3.94
CA ASP A 155 -11.18 0.04 -3.87
C ASP A 155 -11.08 -0.80 -5.15
N ASP A 156 -12.15 -0.92 -5.95
CA ASP A 156 -12.22 -1.67 -7.21
C ASP A 156 -11.34 -1.07 -8.33
N GLU A 157 -10.86 0.15 -8.13
CA GLU A 157 -10.08 0.91 -9.10
C GLU A 157 -8.58 0.88 -8.78
N HIS A 158 -8.11 0.01 -7.88
CA HIS A 158 -6.67 -0.18 -7.65
C HIS A 158 -6.30 -1.66 -7.66
N ILE A 159 -5.54 -2.06 -8.69
CA ILE A 159 -4.95 -3.40 -8.79
C ILE A 159 -3.44 -3.39 -8.51
N VAL A 160 -2.95 -4.45 -7.88
CA VAL A 160 -1.53 -4.67 -7.60
C VAL A 160 -1.03 -5.88 -8.38
N VAL A 161 -0.01 -5.65 -9.22
CA VAL A 161 0.55 -6.66 -10.12
C VAL A 161 1.98 -7.01 -9.70
N GLY A 162 2.24 -8.27 -9.37
CA GLY A 162 3.58 -8.75 -9.09
C GLY A 162 4.26 -9.28 -10.36
N THR A 163 5.45 -8.78 -10.69
CA THR A 163 6.20 -9.33 -11.83
C THR A 163 6.95 -10.60 -11.42
N ALA A 164 7.15 -11.52 -12.36
CA ALA A 164 8.02 -12.68 -12.15
C ALA A 164 8.66 -13.12 -13.47
N GLY A 165 9.84 -13.72 -13.42
CA GLY A 165 10.53 -14.22 -14.62
C GLY A 165 12.05 -14.28 -14.46
N HIS A 166 12.74 -14.91 -15.40
CA HIS A 166 14.21 -15.08 -15.36
C HIS A 166 14.95 -13.74 -15.42
N VAL A 167 16.24 -13.76 -15.04
CA VAL A 167 17.13 -12.62 -15.28
C VAL A 167 17.18 -12.32 -16.78
N ASP A 168 17.33 -11.05 -17.14
CA ASP A 168 17.38 -10.57 -18.54
C ASP A 168 16.12 -10.81 -19.38
N HIS A 169 15.01 -11.30 -18.82
CA HIS A 169 13.72 -11.36 -19.52
C HIS A 169 12.97 -10.02 -19.58
N GLY A 170 13.59 -8.92 -19.12
CA GLY A 170 13.03 -7.57 -19.29
C GLY A 170 11.86 -7.21 -18.37
N LYS A 171 11.70 -7.85 -17.19
CA LYS A 171 10.68 -7.49 -16.18
C LYS A 171 10.65 -5.99 -15.87
N SER A 172 11.75 -5.51 -15.30
CA SER A 172 11.88 -4.14 -14.83
C SER A 172 11.88 -3.14 -15.99
N THR A 173 12.41 -3.53 -17.16
CA THR A 173 12.33 -2.72 -18.39
C THR A 173 10.89 -2.57 -18.86
N LEU A 174 10.12 -3.67 -18.90
CA LEU A 174 8.71 -3.64 -19.28
C LEU A 174 7.89 -2.76 -18.32
N VAL A 175 8.09 -2.94 -17.01
CA VAL A 175 7.43 -2.09 -16.00
C VAL A 175 7.83 -0.64 -16.16
N GLY A 176 9.13 -0.32 -16.29
CA GLY A 176 9.60 1.05 -16.50
C GLY A 176 8.98 1.72 -17.74
N THR A 177 8.82 0.95 -18.83
CA THR A 177 8.13 1.40 -20.05
C THR A 177 6.65 1.64 -19.81
N LEU A 178 5.94 0.78 -19.08
CA LEU A 178 4.52 1.00 -18.73
C LEU A 178 4.34 2.26 -17.89
N LEU A 179 5.21 2.47 -16.89
CA LEU A 179 5.13 3.60 -15.96
C LEU A 179 5.36 4.96 -16.63
N THR A 180 6.18 5.00 -17.68
CA THR A 180 6.58 6.26 -18.35
C THR A 180 5.94 6.46 -19.71
N GLY A 181 5.47 5.39 -20.35
CA GLY A 181 5.01 5.41 -21.74
C GLY A 181 6.15 5.64 -22.73
N GLN A 182 7.41 5.51 -22.29
CA GLN A 182 8.59 5.74 -23.11
C GLN A 182 9.19 4.41 -23.58
N ALA A 183 9.57 4.40 -24.86
CA ALA A 183 10.33 3.30 -25.44
C ALA A 183 11.70 3.17 -24.76
N ASP A 184 12.09 1.92 -24.49
CA ASP A 184 13.42 1.58 -23.98
C ASP A 184 14.48 1.75 -25.08
N ASP A 185 15.72 2.01 -24.67
CA ASP A 185 16.86 2.15 -25.57
C ASP A 185 17.44 0.81 -26.06
N GLY A 186 16.91 -0.32 -25.59
CA GLY A 186 17.39 -1.67 -25.87
C GLY A 186 18.55 -2.09 -24.98
N GLU A 187 19.05 -1.20 -24.13
CA GLU A 187 20.06 -1.48 -23.10
C GLU A 187 19.44 -1.49 -21.68
N GLY A 188 18.11 -1.38 -21.58
CA GLY A 188 17.38 -1.38 -20.33
C GLY A 188 17.38 -0.03 -19.62
N GLY A 189 17.49 1.08 -20.36
CA GLY A 189 17.41 2.44 -19.83
C GLY A 189 16.18 2.68 -18.94
N THR A 190 15.01 2.13 -19.29
CA THR A 190 13.78 2.30 -18.48
C THR A 190 13.80 1.52 -17.18
N ARG A 191 14.67 0.51 -17.03
CA ARG A 191 14.86 -0.20 -15.74
C ARG A 191 15.37 0.75 -14.66
N SER A 192 16.21 1.73 -15.03
CA SER A 192 16.85 2.63 -14.07
C SER A 192 15.85 3.36 -13.17
N TYR A 193 14.61 3.54 -13.63
CA TYR A 193 13.49 4.14 -12.90
C TYR A 193 12.98 3.31 -11.71
N LEU A 194 13.31 2.02 -11.69
CA LEU A 194 12.95 1.06 -10.64
C LEU A 194 14.13 0.72 -9.72
N ASP A 195 15.37 1.01 -10.13
CA ASP A 195 16.56 0.73 -9.36
C ASP A 195 16.68 1.76 -8.21
N VAL A 196 16.40 1.34 -6.98
CA VAL A 196 16.37 2.21 -5.79
C VAL A 196 17.77 2.38 -5.18
N GLN A 197 18.65 1.40 -5.40
CA GLN A 197 19.98 1.37 -4.81
C GLN A 197 21.08 1.72 -5.84
N PRO A 198 22.12 2.49 -5.47
CA PRO A 198 23.22 2.83 -6.38
C PRO A 198 23.92 1.63 -7.02
N HIS A 199 23.98 0.49 -6.32
CA HIS A 199 24.61 -0.73 -6.80
C HIS A 199 23.72 -1.54 -7.76
N GLU A 200 22.40 -1.33 -7.77
CA GLU A 200 21.48 -1.92 -8.76
C GLU A 200 21.74 -1.28 -10.14
N VAL A 201 21.85 0.06 -10.15
CA VAL A 201 22.18 0.86 -11.34
C VAL A 201 23.57 0.50 -11.88
N GLU A 202 24.59 0.39 -11.03
CA GLU A 202 25.97 0.08 -11.45
C GLU A 202 26.11 -1.33 -12.05
N ARG A 203 25.33 -2.29 -11.55
CA ARG A 203 25.49 -3.72 -11.89
C ARG A 203 24.51 -4.23 -12.93
N GLY A 204 23.47 -3.48 -13.25
CA GLY A 204 22.46 -3.99 -14.17
C GLY A 204 21.45 -4.95 -13.53
N LEU A 205 21.36 -5.02 -12.20
CA LEU A 205 20.66 -6.09 -11.48
C LEU A 205 19.89 -5.55 -10.28
N SER A 206 18.58 -5.73 -10.26
CA SER A 206 17.72 -5.41 -9.11
C SER A 206 18.01 -6.34 -7.94
N ALA A 207 18.08 -5.79 -6.72
CA ALA A 207 18.49 -6.50 -5.50
C ALA A 207 17.37 -6.53 -4.44
N ASP A 208 16.49 -5.54 -4.43
CA ASP A 208 15.28 -5.49 -3.58
C ASP A 208 14.01 -5.31 -4.43
N LEU A 209 12.85 -5.39 -3.78
CA LEU A 209 11.56 -5.06 -4.41
C LEU A 209 11.50 -3.58 -4.72
N SER A 210 11.12 -3.26 -5.94
CA SER A 210 10.79 -1.91 -6.36
C SER A 210 9.28 -1.79 -6.59
N TYR A 211 8.78 -0.60 -6.32
CA TYR A 211 7.36 -0.27 -6.44
C TYR A 211 7.19 0.80 -7.51
N GLY A 212 6.37 0.48 -8.51
CA GLY A 212 5.93 1.37 -9.56
C GLY A 212 4.44 1.66 -9.44
N VAL A 213 4.00 2.83 -9.88
CA VAL A 213 2.56 3.15 -9.96
C VAL A 213 2.31 3.98 -11.21
N TYR A 214 1.27 3.62 -11.95
CA TYR A 214 0.66 4.48 -12.97
C TYR A 214 -0.85 4.33 -12.87
N GLY A 215 -1.60 5.15 -13.60
CA GLY A 215 -3.04 5.11 -13.55
C GLY A 215 -3.72 5.35 -14.88
N PHE A 216 -5.03 5.53 -14.82
CA PHE A 216 -5.91 5.84 -15.94
C PHE A 216 -6.91 6.92 -15.51
N ASP A 217 -7.23 7.80 -16.45
CA ASP A 217 -8.32 8.77 -16.37
C ASP A 217 -9.21 8.65 -17.61
N ASP A 218 -10.22 9.52 -17.73
CA ASP A 218 -11.11 9.61 -18.90
C ASP A 218 -10.38 9.78 -20.25
N ASP A 219 -9.16 10.31 -20.26
CA ASP A 219 -8.34 10.56 -21.46
C ASP A 219 -7.33 9.41 -21.75
N GLY A 220 -7.17 8.47 -20.83
CA GLY A 220 -6.37 7.25 -20.97
C GLY A 220 -5.30 7.11 -19.87
N PRO A 221 -4.14 6.47 -20.18
CA PRO A 221 -3.16 6.19 -19.13
C PRO A 221 -2.43 7.44 -18.61
N VAL A 222 -2.52 7.67 -17.30
CA VAL A 222 -1.78 8.71 -16.55
C VAL A 222 -0.43 8.14 -16.12
N ARG A 223 0.65 8.71 -16.68
CA ARG A 223 2.03 8.19 -16.54
C ARG A 223 2.98 9.20 -15.92
N MET A 224 4.12 8.69 -15.44
CA MET A 224 5.18 9.54 -14.88
C MET A 224 5.89 10.32 -15.98
N ASP A 225 5.97 11.64 -15.83
CA ASP A 225 6.80 12.48 -16.69
C ASP A 225 8.29 12.29 -16.40
N ASN A 226 8.63 12.17 -15.11
CA ASN A 226 9.97 11.91 -14.63
C ASN A 226 9.95 10.96 -13.41
N PRO A 227 10.35 9.69 -13.57
CA PRO A 227 10.33 8.70 -12.49
C PRO A 227 11.23 8.99 -11.28
N ASP A 228 12.25 9.84 -11.46
CA ASP A 228 13.14 10.28 -10.37
C ASP A 228 12.47 11.32 -9.47
N ARG A 229 11.35 11.92 -9.91
CA ARG A 229 10.58 12.90 -9.15
C ARG A 229 9.51 12.22 -8.33
N LYS A 230 9.69 12.25 -7.01
CA LYS A 230 8.69 11.74 -6.04
C LYS A 230 7.33 12.43 -6.17
N THR A 231 7.30 13.68 -6.62
CA THR A 231 6.08 14.46 -6.87
C THR A 231 5.22 13.88 -8.00
N ASP A 232 5.83 13.25 -8.99
CA ASP A 232 5.11 12.71 -10.14
C ASP A 232 4.31 11.45 -9.73
N ARG A 233 4.83 10.69 -8.75
CA ARG A 233 4.10 9.57 -8.15
C ARG A 233 2.88 10.04 -7.36
N ALA A 234 3.02 11.14 -6.62
CA ALA A 234 1.90 11.74 -5.89
C ALA A 234 0.82 12.24 -6.87
N ARG A 235 1.23 12.94 -7.94
CA ARG A 235 0.32 13.40 -9.00
C ARG A 235 -0.53 12.27 -9.59
N ILE A 236 0.10 11.14 -9.92
CA ILE A 236 -0.64 9.97 -10.47
C ILE A 236 -1.69 9.46 -9.48
N VAL A 237 -1.36 9.40 -8.19
CA VAL A 237 -2.31 8.94 -7.15
C VAL A 237 -3.44 9.95 -6.95
N GLU A 238 -3.19 11.24 -7.17
CA GLU A 238 -4.16 12.32 -7.06
C GLU A 238 -5.09 12.43 -8.28
N GLU A 239 -4.56 12.24 -9.49
CA GLU A 239 -5.27 12.56 -10.75
C GLU A 239 -5.93 11.35 -11.41
N ALA A 240 -5.48 10.12 -11.12
CA ALA A 240 -6.01 8.93 -11.79
C ALA A 240 -7.31 8.42 -11.16
N ASP A 241 -8.30 8.09 -11.99
CA ASP A 241 -9.53 7.41 -11.61
C ASP A 241 -9.28 5.93 -11.30
N ARG A 242 -8.28 5.31 -11.95
CA ARG A 242 -7.84 3.94 -11.67
C ARG A 242 -6.32 3.85 -11.55
N LEU A 243 -5.84 3.06 -10.59
CA LEU A 243 -4.43 2.82 -10.32
C LEU A 243 -3.99 1.38 -10.61
N VAL A 244 -2.76 1.27 -11.06
CA VAL A 244 -2.02 0.01 -11.18
C VAL A 244 -0.70 0.17 -10.47
N SER A 245 -0.50 -0.60 -9.40
CA SER A 245 0.79 -0.67 -8.71
C SER A 245 1.53 -1.94 -9.12
N PHE A 246 2.79 -1.80 -9.49
CA PHE A 246 3.67 -2.94 -9.73
C PHE A 246 4.55 -3.22 -8.53
N VAL A 247 4.61 -4.49 -8.14
CA VAL A 247 5.65 -5.04 -7.27
C VAL A 247 6.64 -5.76 -8.17
N ASP A 248 7.70 -5.05 -8.58
CA ASP A 248 8.69 -5.65 -9.46
C ASP A 248 9.65 -6.54 -8.66
N THR A 249 9.71 -7.82 -9.04
CA THR A 249 10.50 -8.81 -8.33
C THR A 249 11.82 -9.11 -9.02
N VAL A 250 12.80 -9.47 -8.20
CA VAL A 250 14.13 -9.85 -8.66
C VAL A 250 14.08 -11.15 -9.46
N GLY A 251 14.72 -11.18 -10.64
CA GLY A 251 14.71 -12.34 -11.54
C GLY A 251 15.86 -13.34 -11.36
N HIS A 252 16.83 -13.02 -10.51
CA HIS A 252 18.09 -13.75 -10.43
C HIS A 252 18.01 -14.86 -9.35
N GLU A 253 18.40 -16.09 -9.71
CA GLU A 253 18.20 -17.35 -8.94
C GLU A 253 18.60 -17.32 -7.44
N PRO A 254 19.72 -16.70 -7.02
CA PRO A 254 20.10 -16.51 -5.61
C PRO A 254 19.14 -15.64 -4.80
N TRP A 255 18.33 -14.81 -5.46
CA TRP A 255 17.44 -13.82 -4.85
C TRP A 255 15.97 -14.23 -4.86
N LEU A 256 15.68 -15.52 -5.09
CA LEU A 256 14.33 -16.07 -5.01
C LEU A 256 13.61 -15.72 -3.68
N ARG A 257 14.36 -15.49 -2.60
CA ARG A 257 13.80 -15.00 -1.32
C ARG A 257 13.09 -13.65 -1.46
N THR A 258 13.66 -12.75 -2.25
CA THR A 258 13.07 -11.44 -2.56
C THR A 258 11.86 -11.59 -3.48
N THR A 259 11.91 -12.50 -4.45
CA THR A 259 10.76 -12.83 -5.31
C THR A 259 9.59 -13.39 -4.51
N ILE A 260 9.84 -14.37 -3.64
CA ILE A 260 8.83 -14.95 -2.75
C ILE A 260 8.26 -13.87 -1.82
N ARG A 261 9.10 -12.98 -1.28
CA ARG A 261 8.63 -11.83 -0.49
C ARG A 261 7.64 -10.96 -1.29
N GLY A 262 7.95 -10.64 -2.54
CA GLY A 262 7.09 -9.79 -3.37
C GLY A 262 5.79 -10.48 -3.77
N LEU A 263 5.82 -11.80 -3.99
CA LEU A 263 4.67 -12.56 -4.44
C LEU A 263 3.75 -13.05 -3.30
N VAL A 264 4.31 -13.40 -2.15
CA VAL A 264 3.58 -13.96 -1.00
C VAL A 264 3.27 -12.91 0.06
N GLY A 265 4.15 -11.91 0.22
CA GLY A 265 4.02 -10.89 1.27
C GLY A 265 3.31 -9.61 0.84
N GLN A 266 2.91 -9.53 -0.42
CA GLN A 266 2.08 -8.45 -0.94
C GLN A 266 0.76 -9.07 -1.37
N LYS A 267 -0.36 -8.43 -1.04
CA LYS A 267 -1.69 -8.89 -1.42
C LYS A 267 -1.91 -8.55 -2.90
N LEU A 268 -1.24 -9.30 -3.77
CA LEU A 268 -1.28 -9.13 -5.22
C LEU A 268 -2.65 -9.53 -5.76
N ASP A 269 -3.10 -8.82 -6.78
CA ASP A 269 -4.29 -9.17 -7.55
C ASP A 269 -3.93 -10.07 -8.74
N TYR A 270 -2.77 -9.80 -9.37
CA TYR A 270 -2.32 -10.50 -10.57
C TYR A 270 -0.81 -10.78 -10.56
N GLY A 271 -0.44 -11.88 -11.20
CA GLY A 271 0.94 -12.20 -11.54
C GLY A 271 1.24 -11.87 -13.00
N LEU A 272 2.36 -11.19 -13.27
CA LEU A 272 2.86 -10.94 -14.63
C LEU A 272 4.16 -11.72 -14.85
N LEU A 273 4.07 -12.88 -15.51
CA LEU A 273 5.21 -13.72 -15.86
C LEU A 273 5.86 -13.24 -17.17
N THR A 274 7.08 -12.73 -17.11
CA THR A 274 7.81 -12.29 -18.32
C THR A 274 8.71 -13.40 -18.87
N VAL A 275 8.59 -13.65 -20.17
CA VAL A 275 9.40 -14.63 -20.91
C VAL A 275 9.98 -13.98 -22.15
N ALA A 276 11.30 -13.93 -22.31
CA ALA A 276 11.90 -13.33 -23.51
C ALA A 276 11.67 -14.22 -24.74
N ALA A 277 11.31 -13.63 -25.87
CA ALA A 277 11.00 -14.36 -27.11
C ALA A 277 12.23 -15.08 -27.70
N ASP A 278 13.42 -14.51 -27.50
CA ASP A 278 14.69 -15.10 -27.94
C ASP A 278 15.06 -16.34 -27.11
N ASP A 279 14.85 -16.30 -25.79
CA ASP A 279 15.24 -17.38 -24.87
C ASP A 279 14.15 -18.44 -24.63
N GLY A 280 12.89 -18.03 -24.52
CA GLY A 280 11.77 -18.91 -24.16
C GLY A 280 11.74 -19.30 -22.67
N PRO A 281 10.93 -20.30 -22.28
CA PRO A 281 10.73 -20.65 -20.87
C PRO A 281 11.94 -21.38 -20.26
N THR A 282 12.64 -20.69 -19.36
CA THR A 282 13.80 -21.20 -18.61
C THR A 282 13.42 -21.99 -17.37
N ARG A 283 14.42 -22.58 -16.67
CA ARG A 283 14.22 -23.20 -15.35
C ARG A 283 13.63 -22.21 -14.34
N THR A 284 14.20 -21.01 -14.22
CA THR A 284 13.69 -19.96 -13.33
C THR A 284 12.26 -19.57 -13.67
N THR A 285 11.90 -19.55 -14.95
CA THR A 285 10.52 -19.31 -15.41
C THR A 285 9.56 -20.34 -14.81
N ARG A 286 9.90 -21.64 -14.86
CA ARG A 286 9.09 -22.70 -14.24
C ARG A 286 9.01 -22.56 -12.72
N GLU A 287 10.12 -22.18 -12.10
CA GLU A 287 10.17 -21.98 -10.65
C GLU A 287 9.29 -20.81 -10.19
N HIS A 288 9.29 -19.71 -10.93
CA HIS A 288 8.45 -18.55 -10.63
C HIS A 288 6.97 -18.82 -10.92
N LEU A 289 6.66 -19.48 -12.04
CA LEU A 289 5.31 -19.96 -12.33
C LEU A 289 4.80 -20.84 -11.18
N GLY A 290 5.60 -21.79 -10.69
CA GLY A 290 5.21 -22.64 -9.55
C GLY A 290 4.88 -21.85 -8.27
N VAL A 291 5.52 -20.71 -8.02
CA VAL A 291 5.18 -19.84 -6.88
C VAL A 291 3.86 -19.11 -7.13
N LEU A 292 3.69 -18.49 -8.30
CA LEU A 292 2.46 -17.79 -8.68
C LEU A 292 1.22 -18.70 -8.61
N LEU A 293 1.37 -19.94 -9.09
CA LEU A 293 0.30 -20.92 -9.06
C LEU A 293 0.02 -21.42 -7.64
N ALA A 294 1.03 -21.54 -6.79
CA ALA A 294 0.82 -21.99 -5.42
C ALA A 294 0.15 -20.93 -4.52
N THR A 295 0.24 -19.66 -4.91
CA THR A 295 -0.50 -18.56 -4.28
C THR A 295 -1.91 -18.41 -4.83
N ASP A 296 -2.35 -19.27 -5.76
CA ASP A 296 -3.61 -19.14 -6.50
C ASP A 296 -3.81 -17.74 -7.09
N LEU A 297 -2.72 -17.16 -7.62
CA LEU A 297 -2.74 -15.82 -8.18
C LEU A 297 -3.10 -15.89 -9.67
N PRO A 298 -4.19 -15.24 -10.13
CA PRO A 298 -4.48 -15.11 -11.56
C PRO A 298 -3.26 -14.55 -12.29
N THR A 299 -2.81 -15.26 -13.33
CA THR A 299 -1.50 -15.03 -13.95
C THR A 299 -1.67 -14.69 -15.42
N MET A 300 -0.89 -13.71 -15.88
CA MET A 300 -0.69 -13.37 -17.29
C MET A 300 0.76 -13.61 -17.69
N VAL A 301 1.01 -13.86 -18.97
CA VAL A 301 2.34 -13.99 -19.54
C VAL A 301 2.61 -12.86 -20.54
N ALA A 302 3.67 -12.10 -20.30
CA ALA A 302 4.23 -11.17 -21.28
C ALA A 302 5.44 -11.81 -21.97
N ILE A 303 5.31 -12.08 -23.27
CA ILE A 303 6.44 -12.48 -24.11
C ILE A 303 7.20 -11.20 -24.49
N THR A 304 8.37 -10.96 -23.92
CA THR A 304 9.14 -9.73 -24.11
C THR A 304 10.13 -9.87 -25.27
N LYS A 305 10.68 -8.74 -25.74
CA LYS A 305 11.72 -8.68 -26.79
C LYS A 305 11.27 -9.30 -28.13
N THR A 306 10.00 -9.13 -28.49
CA THR A 306 9.47 -9.63 -29.77
C THR A 306 10.19 -9.02 -30.99
N ASP A 307 10.74 -7.82 -30.83
CA ASP A 307 11.52 -7.09 -31.83
C ASP A 307 12.85 -7.75 -32.22
N LEU A 308 13.40 -8.62 -31.36
CA LEU A 308 14.68 -9.29 -31.60
C LEU A 308 14.56 -10.59 -32.40
N VAL A 309 13.35 -11.08 -32.63
CA VAL A 309 13.10 -12.41 -33.21
C VAL A 309 12.25 -12.35 -34.47
N SER A 310 12.30 -13.41 -35.28
CA SER A 310 11.36 -13.59 -36.38
C SER A 310 10.00 -14.07 -35.88
N GLU A 311 8.96 -13.88 -36.68
CA GLU A 311 7.61 -14.43 -36.41
C GLU A 311 7.65 -15.94 -36.15
N GLU A 312 8.46 -16.70 -36.90
CA GLU A 312 8.60 -18.15 -36.72
C GLU A 312 9.17 -18.52 -35.33
N ARG A 313 10.14 -17.74 -34.82
CA ARG A 313 10.70 -17.94 -33.49
C ARG A 313 9.73 -17.49 -32.41
N LEU A 314 8.99 -16.40 -32.63
CA LEU A 314 7.94 -15.95 -31.71
C LEU A 314 6.85 -17.02 -31.54
N GLU A 315 6.35 -17.59 -32.64
CA GLU A 315 5.38 -18.69 -32.58
C GLU A 315 5.95 -19.95 -31.91
N GLU A 316 7.26 -20.20 -32.00
CA GLU A 316 7.91 -21.29 -31.28
C GLU A 316 7.93 -21.02 -29.77
N ALA A 317 8.33 -19.83 -29.34
CA ALA A 317 8.31 -19.42 -27.95
C ALA A 317 6.89 -19.50 -27.36
N GLU A 318 5.87 -19.04 -28.08
CA GLU A 318 4.46 -19.20 -27.70
C GLU A 318 4.09 -20.68 -27.48
N ARG A 319 4.44 -21.56 -28.42
CA ARG A 319 4.18 -23.00 -28.31
C ARG A 319 4.88 -23.62 -27.10
N GLU A 320 6.07 -23.16 -26.74
CA GLU A 320 6.80 -23.63 -25.55
C GLU A 320 6.12 -23.17 -24.25
N ILE A 321 5.68 -21.91 -24.20
CA ILE A 321 4.94 -21.34 -23.06
C ILE A 321 3.59 -22.03 -22.89
N GLU A 322 2.83 -22.23 -23.97
CA GLU A 322 1.56 -22.95 -23.92
C GLU A 322 1.72 -24.37 -23.37
N ARG A 323 2.80 -25.08 -23.74
CA ARG A 323 3.09 -26.42 -23.19
C ARG A 323 3.40 -26.34 -21.70
N LEU A 324 4.24 -25.38 -21.29
CA LEU A 324 4.57 -25.19 -19.87
C LEU A 324 3.30 -24.93 -19.03
N LEU A 325 2.39 -24.10 -19.52
CA LEU A 325 1.13 -23.80 -18.84
C LEU A 325 0.22 -25.03 -18.77
N ARG A 326 0.06 -25.77 -19.87
CA ARG A 326 -0.73 -27.01 -19.87
C ARG A 326 -0.15 -28.09 -18.95
N ASP A 327 1.18 -28.20 -18.88
CA ASP A 327 1.87 -29.12 -17.96
C ASP A 327 1.63 -28.74 -16.48
N ALA A 328 1.31 -27.46 -16.22
CA ALA A 328 0.92 -26.94 -14.92
C ALA A 328 -0.61 -26.89 -14.69
N ASP A 329 -1.38 -27.60 -15.52
CA ASP A 329 -2.85 -27.62 -15.49
C ASP A 329 -3.47 -26.23 -15.63
N ARG A 330 -2.93 -25.42 -16.56
CA ARG A 330 -3.43 -24.10 -16.93
C ARG A 330 -3.83 -24.03 -18.40
N THR A 331 -4.81 -23.19 -18.69
CA THR A 331 -5.36 -22.99 -20.04
C THR A 331 -4.78 -21.72 -20.66
N PRO A 332 -3.86 -21.80 -21.63
CA PRO A 332 -3.30 -20.62 -22.27
C PRO A 332 -4.31 -19.94 -23.20
N LEU A 333 -4.40 -18.61 -23.13
CA LEU A 333 -5.23 -17.77 -23.99
C LEU A 333 -4.33 -16.76 -24.73
N LEU A 334 -4.16 -16.92 -26.04
CA LEU A 334 -3.36 -15.98 -26.84
C LEU A 334 -4.19 -14.72 -27.17
N VAL A 335 -3.85 -13.59 -26.55
CA VAL A 335 -4.62 -12.34 -26.67
C VAL A 335 -4.66 -11.84 -28.12
N ARG A 336 -3.56 -12.00 -28.88
CA ARG A 336 -3.52 -11.65 -30.31
C ARG A 336 -4.53 -12.40 -31.19
N ARG A 337 -5.07 -13.53 -30.73
CA ARG A 337 -6.05 -14.37 -31.46
C ARG A 337 -7.46 -14.18 -30.95
N HIS A 338 -7.63 -13.99 -29.65
CA HIS A 338 -8.93 -13.97 -28.97
C HIS A 338 -9.43 -12.57 -28.62
N GLY A 339 -8.55 -11.57 -28.64
CA GLY A 339 -8.85 -10.19 -28.23
C GLY A 339 -8.61 -9.95 -26.74
N VAL A 340 -8.58 -8.68 -26.36
CA VAL A 340 -8.37 -8.22 -24.97
C VAL A 340 -9.60 -8.48 -24.12
N GLU A 341 -10.80 -8.23 -24.66
CA GLU A 341 -12.07 -8.45 -23.97
C GLU A 341 -12.22 -9.91 -23.49
N ALA A 342 -11.93 -10.90 -24.35
CA ALA A 342 -11.94 -12.31 -23.98
C ALA A 342 -10.89 -12.64 -22.89
N ALA A 343 -9.76 -11.94 -22.87
CA ALA A 343 -8.75 -12.13 -21.85
C ALA A 343 -9.20 -11.57 -20.48
N ILE A 344 -9.90 -10.44 -20.46
CA ILE A 344 -10.46 -9.84 -19.24
C ILE A 344 -11.59 -10.70 -18.67
N GLU A 345 -12.47 -11.20 -19.53
CA GLU A 345 -13.63 -12.00 -19.11
C GLU A 345 -13.25 -13.39 -18.58
N GLU A 346 -12.22 -14.01 -19.16
CA GLU A 346 -11.88 -15.41 -18.88
C GLU A 346 -10.73 -15.56 -17.88
N ILE A 347 -9.92 -14.51 -17.61
CA ILE A 347 -8.78 -14.62 -16.70
C ILE A 347 -9.22 -15.01 -15.28
N ASP A 348 -8.65 -16.11 -14.80
CA ASP A 348 -8.83 -16.61 -13.46
C ASP A 348 -7.57 -17.40 -13.03
N GLU A 349 -7.67 -18.20 -11.97
CA GLU A 349 -6.58 -19.04 -11.49
C GLU A 349 -6.14 -20.12 -12.51
N THR A 350 -6.96 -20.42 -13.52
CA THR A 350 -6.80 -21.48 -14.51
C THR A 350 -6.45 -20.94 -15.90
N VAL A 351 -7.13 -19.89 -16.38
CA VAL A 351 -6.94 -19.30 -17.70
C VAL A 351 -5.86 -18.23 -17.64
N VAL A 352 -4.86 -18.35 -18.52
CA VAL A 352 -3.66 -17.52 -18.52
C VAL A 352 -3.54 -16.76 -19.84
N PRO A 353 -3.84 -15.44 -19.87
CA PRO A 353 -3.62 -14.61 -21.04
C PRO A 353 -2.13 -14.49 -21.40
N ILE A 354 -1.82 -14.51 -22.69
CA ILE A 354 -0.47 -14.40 -23.24
C ILE A 354 -0.43 -13.22 -24.22
N VAL A 355 0.45 -12.26 -23.95
CA VAL A 355 0.63 -11.02 -24.74
C VAL A 355 2.06 -10.94 -25.24
N GLY A 356 2.26 -10.71 -26.53
CA GLY A 356 3.57 -10.37 -27.11
C GLY A 356 3.88 -8.89 -26.91
N THR A 357 5.09 -8.57 -26.47
CA THR A 357 5.49 -7.21 -26.08
C THR A 357 6.92 -6.86 -26.47
N SER A 358 7.15 -5.59 -26.75
CA SER A 358 8.50 -5.02 -26.89
C SER A 358 8.55 -3.65 -26.22
N ALA A 359 9.47 -3.51 -25.26
CA ALA A 359 9.76 -2.23 -24.62
C ALA A 359 10.42 -1.24 -25.60
N VAL A 360 11.08 -1.73 -26.65
CA VAL A 360 11.81 -0.89 -27.63
C VAL A 360 10.85 -0.35 -28.71
N THR A 361 9.97 -1.21 -29.24
CA THR A 361 9.03 -0.80 -30.30
C THR A 361 7.68 -0.34 -29.78
N MET A 362 7.44 -0.48 -28.47
CA MET A 362 6.14 -0.27 -27.80
C MET A 362 5.04 -1.24 -28.24
N GLU A 363 5.38 -2.29 -28.98
CA GLU A 363 4.41 -3.32 -29.35
C GLU A 363 3.85 -4.00 -28.09
N GLY A 364 2.52 -4.22 -28.07
CA GLY A 364 1.83 -4.89 -26.97
C GLY A 364 1.66 -4.07 -25.69
N ILE A 365 2.26 -2.87 -25.59
CA ILE A 365 2.13 -2.01 -24.40
C ILE A 365 0.68 -1.53 -24.23
N THR A 366 0.03 -1.10 -25.32
CA THR A 366 -1.38 -0.68 -25.30
C THR A 366 -2.34 -1.83 -24.99
N VAL A 367 -1.97 -3.06 -25.36
CA VAL A 367 -2.74 -4.27 -25.01
C VAL A 367 -2.65 -4.53 -23.51
N LEU A 368 -1.47 -4.35 -22.91
CA LEU A 368 -1.32 -4.43 -21.46
C LEU A 368 -2.05 -3.29 -20.75
N ASP A 369 -2.01 -2.07 -21.27
CA ASP A 369 -2.79 -0.94 -20.72
C ASP A 369 -4.29 -1.29 -20.69
N GLU A 370 -4.85 -1.72 -21.81
CA GLU A 370 -6.28 -2.06 -21.92
C GLU A 370 -6.67 -3.22 -20.98
N LEU A 371 -5.78 -4.22 -20.81
CA LEU A 371 -5.96 -5.24 -19.78
C LEU A 371 -5.99 -4.62 -18.39
N PHE A 372 -4.95 -3.89 -17.99
CA PHE A 372 -4.83 -3.36 -16.63
C PHE A 372 -5.87 -2.28 -16.30
N GLU A 373 -6.43 -1.60 -17.29
CA GLU A 373 -7.53 -0.65 -17.12
C GLU A 373 -8.85 -1.35 -16.77
N HIS A 374 -9.08 -2.57 -17.25
CA HIS A 374 -10.38 -3.25 -17.14
C HIS A 374 -10.38 -4.50 -16.27
N LEU A 375 -9.20 -5.01 -15.88
CA LEU A 375 -9.09 -6.17 -15.01
C LEU A 375 -9.74 -5.91 -13.64
N PRO A 376 -10.65 -6.75 -13.15
CA PRO A 376 -11.29 -6.54 -11.84
C PRO A 376 -10.27 -6.67 -10.70
N LYS A 377 -10.56 -6.07 -9.56
CA LYS A 377 -9.81 -6.37 -8.35
C LYS A 377 -10.13 -7.78 -7.88
N THR A 378 -9.10 -8.57 -7.57
CA THR A 378 -9.26 -9.99 -7.17
C THR A 378 -8.97 -10.18 -5.68
N GLY A 379 -8.22 -9.27 -5.05
CA GLY A 379 -7.87 -9.30 -3.64
C GLY A 379 -8.79 -8.43 -2.76
N GLY A 380 -9.53 -9.05 -1.84
CA GLY A 380 -10.37 -8.29 -0.89
C GLY A 380 -10.88 -9.10 0.31
N GLY A 381 -10.25 -8.92 1.48
CA GLY A 381 -11.01 -8.96 2.74
C GLY A 381 -11.94 -7.75 2.74
N ALA A 382 -13.16 -7.89 3.25
CA ALA A 382 -14.15 -6.84 3.17
C ALA A 382 -13.65 -5.59 3.94
N ALA A 383 -13.98 -4.39 3.47
CA ALA A 383 -13.76 -3.16 4.24
C ALA A 383 -14.43 -3.21 5.64
N ALA A 384 -15.43 -4.09 5.80
CA ALA A 384 -16.11 -4.38 7.05
C ALA A 384 -15.31 -5.29 8.01
N ASP A 385 -14.25 -5.95 7.54
CA ASP A 385 -13.40 -6.78 8.40
C ASP A 385 -12.53 -5.91 9.32
N PRO A 386 -12.12 -6.41 10.50
CA PRO A 386 -11.19 -5.70 11.37
C PRO A 386 -9.88 -5.36 10.64
N PHE A 387 -9.33 -4.18 10.94
CA PHE A 387 -8.07 -3.73 10.34
C PHE A 387 -6.93 -4.74 10.56
N ARG A 388 -6.11 -4.94 9.53
CA ARG A 388 -4.87 -5.70 9.65
C ARG A 388 -3.87 -5.24 8.61
N MET A 389 -2.63 -5.06 9.04
CA MET A 389 -1.51 -4.81 8.15
C MET A 389 -0.27 -5.54 8.67
N TYR A 390 0.37 -6.35 7.83
CA TYR A 390 1.67 -6.94 8.16
C TYR A 390 2.80 -5.97 7.77
N VAL A 391 3.77 -5.78 8.67
CA VAL A 391 4.91 -4.91 8.46
C VAL A 391 5.91 -5.59 7.53
N ASP A 392 6.21 -4.97 6.40
CA ASP A 392 7.22 -5.40 5.43
C ASP A 392 8.54 -4.62 5.58
N ARG A 393 8.45 -3.30 5.78
CA ARG A 393 9.61 -2.41 5.88
C ARG A 393 9.43 -1.41 7.02
N THR A 394 10.55 -0.94 7.55
CA THR A 394 10.60 0.10 8.57
C THR A 394 11.49 1.23 8.11
N TYR A 395 11.10 2.45 8.48
CA TYR A 395 11.86 3.65 8.18
C TYR A 395 11.93 4.55 9.41
N SER A 396 13.06 5.22 9.57
CA SER A 396 13.22 6.30 10.55
C SER A 396 13.30 7.61 9.77
N VAL A 397 12.23 8.40 9.85
CA VAL A 397 12.10 9.64 9.09
C VAL A 397 12.26 10.83 10.04
N THR A 398 13.26 11.68 9.77
CA THR A 398 13.55 12.86 10.57
C THR A 398 12.32 13.77 10.68
N GLY A 399 11.86 14.02 11.90
CA GLY A 399 10.70 14.88 12.18
C GLY A 399 9.34 14.15 12.16
N VAL A 400 9.28 12.93 11.63
CA VAL A 400 8.06 12.10 11.61
C VAL A 400 8.14 11.00 12.68
N GLY A 401 9.27 10.30 12.76
CA GLY A 401 9.50 9.20 13.70
C GLY A 401 9.61 7.84 13.01
N ALA A 402 9.19 6.79 13.73
CA ALA A 402 9.16 5.42 13.21
C ALA A 402 8.01 5.26 12.21
N VAL A 403 8.28 4.66 11.06
CA VAL A 403 7.27 4.38 10.02
C VAL A 403 7.28 2.88 9.75
N ALA A 404 6.11 2.25 9.87
CA ALA A 404 5.89 0.88 9.46
C ALA A 404 5.21 0.87 8.10
N SER A 405 5.79 0.17 7.12
CA SER A 405 5.24 0.06 5.77
C SER A 405 4.87 -1.37 5.44
N GLY A 406 3.73 -1.54 4.77
CA GLY A 406 3.18 -2.82 4.37
C GLY A 406 1.91 -2.67 3.55
N THR A 407 1.33 -3.80 3.19
CA THR A 407 0.02 -3.87 2.53
C THR A 407 -1.06 -4.13 3.57
N ILE A 408 -2.13 -3.34 3.54
CA ILE A 408 -3.30 -3.56 4.40
C ILE A 408 -4.01 -4.82 3.91
N THR A 409 -4.11 -5.84 4.76
CA THR A 409 -4.71 -7.12 4.38
C THR A 409 -6.23 -7.13 4.56
N SER A 410 -6.74 -6.46 5.60
CA SER A 410 -8.18 -6.32 5.87
C SER A 410 -8.51 -4.99 6.55
N GLY A 411 -9.78 -4.58 6.47
CA GLY A 411 -10.31 -3.38 7.12
C GLY A 411 -9.73 -2.06 6.65
N THR A 412 -9.81 -1.04 7.50
CA THR A 412 -9.39 0.34 7.21
C THR A 412 -8.67 0.96 8.39
N VAL A 413 -7.79 1.93 8.12
CA VAL A 413 -7.06 2.71 9.12
C VAL A 413 -7.13 4.20 8.78
N GLU A 414 -7.26 5.03 9.81
CA GLU A 414 -7.32 6.48 9.72
C GLU A 414 -6.21 7.13 10.56
N SER A 415 -5.81 8.34 10.17
CA SER A 415 -4.89 9.13 11.00
C SER A 415 -5.52 9.44 12.35
N GLY A 416 -4.78 9.23 13.43
CA GLY A 416 -5.27 9.33 14.81
C GLY A 416 -5.72 8.00 15.43
N ASP A 417 -5.83 6.92 14.64
CA ASP A 417 -6.22 5.61 15.17
C ASP A 417 -5.23 5.08 16.22
N GLU A 418 -5.77 4.48 17.26
CA GLU A 418 -5.01 3.69 18.24
C GLU A 418 -4.99 2.22 17.81
N LEU A 419 -3.80 1.65 17.70
CA LEU A 419 -3.55 0.30 17.19
C LEU A 419 -2.67 -0.51 18.15
N LEU A 420 -2.66 -1.82 17.98
CA LEU A 420 -1.69 -2.74 18.55
C LEU A 420 -0.62 -3.08 17.52
N LEU A 421 0.65 -2.93 17.89
CA LEU A 421 1.82 -3.37 17.13
C LEU A 421 2.42 -4.62 17.78
N GLY A 422 2.61 -5.68 17.01
CA GLY A 422 3.30 -6.89 17.48
C GLY A 422 3.08 -8.09 16.55
N PRO A 423 3.46 -9.31 16.95
CA PRO A 423 3.99 -9.63 18.26
C PRO A 423 5.42 -9.12 18.46
N MET A 424 5.69 -8.63 19.67
CA MET A 424 7.03 -8.37 20.17
C MET A 424 7.76 -9.72 20.41
N PRO A 425 9.08 -9.73 20.64
CA PRO A 425 9.83 -10.98 20.85
C PRO A 425 9.33 -11.87 22.00
N ASP A 426 8.64 -11.28 22.98
CA ASP A 426 8.01 -11.99 24.11
C ASP A 426 6.55 -12.41 23.85
N GLY A 427 6.02 -12.14 22.65
CA GLY A 427 4.65 -12.40 22.25
C GLY A 427 3.65 -11.32 22.66
N SER A 428 4.08 -10.24 23.33
CA SER A 428 3.19 -9.14 23.68
C SER A 428 2.88 -8.24 22.48
N PHE A 429 1.86 -7.40 22.61
CA PHE A 429 1.55 -6.33 21.66
C PHE A 429 1.65 -4.98 22.37
N ARG A 430 2.09 -3.96 21.65
CA ARG A 430 2.27 -2.60 22.15
C ARG A 430 1.23 -1.66 21.54
N GLU A 431 0.61 -0.83 22.37
CA GLU A 431 -0.24 0.27 21.91
C GLU A 431 0.59 1.34 21.19
N VAL A 432 0.12 1.72 20.01
CA VAL A 432 0.71 2.76 19.16
C VAL A 432 -0.41 3.63 18.58
N GLU A 433 -0.09 4.86 18.21
CA GLU A 433 -1.03 5.80 17.60
C GLU A 433 -0.56 6.14 16.18
N VAL A 434 -1.49 6.14 15.22
CA VAL A 434 -1.25 6.53 13.83
C VAL A 434 -1.11 8.04 13.74
N ARG A 435 0.07 8.53 13.35
CA ARG A 435 0.32 9.97 13.16
C ARG A 435 -0.06 10.46 11.76
N SER A 436 0.28 9.68 10.76
CA SER A 436 0.03 9.99 9.35
C SER A 436 0.16 8.73 8.52
N ILE A 437 -0.59 8.66 7.43
CA ILE A 437 -0.53 7.58 6.45
C ILE A 437 -0.02 8.17 5.13
N GLU A 438 0.95 7.49 4.51
CA GLU A 438 1.52 7.88 3.23
C GLU A 438 1.38 6.74 2.21
N MET A 439 0.85 7.03 1.03
CA MET A 439 0.77 6.15 -0.12
C MET A 439 1.58 6.75 -1.27
N HIS A 440 2.62 6.07 -1.75
CA HIS A 440 3.47 6.54 -2.86
C HIS A 440 3.96 8.01 -2.74
N TYR A 441 4.33 8.45 -1.53
CA TYR A 441 4.75 9.83 -1.19
C TYR A 441 3.64 10.89 -1.14
N HIS A 442 2.38 10.48 -1.32
CA HIS A 442 1.20 11.30 -1.06
C HIS A 442 0.62 10.97 0.32
N ARG A 443 0.17 11.97 1.07
CA ARG A 443 -0.43 11.77 2.39
C ARG A 443 -1.92 11.54 2.26
N VAL A 444 -2.44 10.55 2.96
CA VAL A 444 -3.87 10.23 2.97
C VAL A 444 -4.39 10.20 4.40
N ASP A 445 -5.62 10.63 4.60
CA ASP A 445 -6.27 10.60 5.92
C ASP A 445 -6.71 9.18 6.30
N ARG A 446 -7.07 8.37 5.30
CA ARG A 446 -7.55 7.01 5.45
C ARG A 446 -6.94 6.08 4.41
N ALA A 447 -6.71 4.82 4.78
CA ALA A 447 -6.38 3.75 3.84
C ALA A 447 -7.18 2.48 4.15
N ARG A 448 -7.38 1.65 3.12
CA ARG A 448 -8.18 0.41 3.19
C ARG A 448 -7.40 -0.80 2.66
N ALA A 449 -7.96 -1.98 2.83
CA ALA A 449 -7.38 -3.24 2.39
C ALA A 449 -6.98 -3.25 0.90
N GLY A 450 -5.80 -3.81 0.60
CA GLY A 450 -5.18 -3.83 -0.73
C GLY A 450 -4.21 -2.68 -0.98
N ARG A 451 -4.25 -1.60 -0.19
CA ARG A 451 -3.33 -0.48 -0.36
C ARG A 451 -1.96 -0.76 0.28
N ILE A 452 -0.89 -0.40 -0.42
CA ILE A 452 0.48 -0.35 0.11
C ILE A 452 0.68 1.02 0.75
N VAL A 453 0.94 1.06 2.05
CA VAL A 453 1.08 2.33 2.80
C VAL A 453 2.32 2.33 3.69
N GLY A 454 2.77 3.53 4.05
CA GLY A 454 3.66 3.79 5.16
C GLY A 454 2.88 4.49 6.28
N ILE A 455 2.84 3.90 7.47
CA ILE A 455 2.13 4.43 8.63
C ILE A 455 3.17 4.95 9.62
N ALA A 456 3.17 6.26 9.85
CA ALA A 456 3.99 6.87 10.89
C ALA A 456 3.37 6.58 12.27
N LEU A 457 4.15 6.01 13.19
CA LEU A 457 3.68 5.55 14.49
C LEU A 457 4.25 6.39 15.62
N LYS A 458 3.40 6.66 16.62
CA LYS A 458 3.76 7.21 17.93
C LYS A 458 3.75 6.11 18.97
N GLY A 459 4.65 6.19 19.96
CA GLY A 459 4.75 5.19 21.04
C GLY A 459 5.76 4.07 20.79
N VAL A 460 6.45 4.08 19.65
CA VAL A 460 7.46 3.08 19.29
C VAL A 460 8.66 3.71 18.59
N GLU A 461 9.85 3.17 18.82
CA GLU A 461 11.05 3.50 18.06
C GLU A 461 11.24 2.54 16.88
N GLU A 462 11.82 3.01 15.77
CA GLU A 462 11.97 2.20 14.55
C GLU A 462 12.71 0.87 14.78
N ARG A 463 13.73 0.86 15.64
CA ARG A 463 14.51 -0.34 16.02
C ARG A 463 13.72 -1.40 16.78
N GLU A 464 12.52 -1.08 17.24
CA GLU A 464 11.63 -1.99 17.96
C GLU A 464 10.56 -2.59 17.03
N ILE A 465 10.51 -2.13 15.77
CA ILE A 465 9.60 -2.64 14.76
C ILE A 465 10.40 -3.62 13.91
N ASP A 466 9.99 -4.89 13.90
CA ASP A 466 10.57 -5.89 13.04
C ASP A 466 9.60 -6.29 11.93
N ARG A 467 10.17 -6.69 10.79
CA ARG A 467 9.41 -7.29 9.70
C ARG A 467 8.73 -8.58 10.17
N GLY A 468 7.48 -8.77 9.73
CA GLY A 468 6.64 -9.91 10.16
C GLY A 468 5.77 -9.60 11.38
N MET A 469 5.97 -8.45 12.04
CA MET A 469 4.98 -7.88 12.96
C MET A 469 3.72 -7.46 12.17
N ALA A 470 2.64 -7.20 12.89
CA ALA A 470 1.35 -6.76 12.40
C ALA A 470 0.86 -5.55 13.20
N LEU A 471 0.07 -4.71 12.53
CA LEU A 471 -0.79 -3.69 13.13
C LEU A 471 -2.23 -4.20 13.15
N LEU A 472 -2.91 -4.03 14.29
CA LEU A 472 -4.27 -4.48 14.56
C LEU A 472 -5.06 -3.39 15.32
N PRO A 473 -6.40 -3.42 15.31
CA PRO A 473 -7.22 -2.57 16.17
C PRO A 473 -6.82 -2.67 17.64
N ARG A 474 -6.94 -1.57 18.41
CA ARG A 474 -6.60 -1.55 19.84
C ARG A 474 -7.34 -2.60 20.69
N ASP A 475 -8.55 -2.95 20.27
CA ASP A 475 -9.46 -3.87 20.96
C ASP A 475 -9.32 -5.32 20.47
N ALA A 476 -8.38 -5.58 19.55
CA ALA A 476 -8.07 -6.94 19.14
C ALA A 476 -7.43 -7.72 20.29
N GLU A 477 -7.76 -9.01 20.38
CA GLU A 477 -7.15 -9.96 21.31
C GLU A 477 -6.31 -10.99 20.52
N PRO A 478 -5.15 -10.59 19.97
CA PRO A 478 -4.34 -11.48 19.14
C PRO A 478 -3.69 -12.60 19.96
N THR A 479 -3.68 -13.80 19.38
CA THR A 479 -2.98 -14.97 19.93
C THR A 479 -1.79 -15.32 19.04
N PRO A 480 -0.61 -14.74 19.28
CA PRO A 480 0.56 -15.06 18.47
C PRO A 480 1.07 -16.46 18.83
N THR A 481 1.42 -17.24 17.81
CA THR A 481 1.82 -18.64 17.97
C THR A 481 3.23 -18.88 17.48
N ARG A 482 3.86 -19.92 18.01
CA ARG A 482 5.09 -20.50 17.45
C ARG A 482 4.83 -21.78 16.67
N GLU A 483 3.67 -22.40 16.85
CA GLU A 483 3.31 -23.67 16.25
C GLU A 483 1.95 -23.56 15.55
N PHE A 484 1.85 -24.13 14.35
CA PHE A 484 0.62 -24.18 13.59
C PHE A 484 0.55 -25.48 12.80
N GLU A 485 -0.66 -25.94 12.50
CA GLU A 485 -0.90 -27.07 11.60
C GLU A 485 -1.13 -26.57 10.19
N ALA A 486 -0.63 -27.31 9.21
CA ALA A 486 -0.78 -26.98 7.80
C ALA A 486 -0.90 -28.22 6.92
N GLU A 487 -1.54 -28.03 5.78
CA GLU A 487 -1.36 -28.91 4.64
C GLU A 487 -0.11 -28.45 3.87
N VAL A 488 0.78 -29.36 3.55
CA VAL A 488 2.08 -29.09 2.94
C VAL A 488 2.23 -29.92 1.68
N MET A 489 2.52 -29.26 0.56
CA MET A 489 2.88 -29.88 -0.71
C MET A 489 4.36 -29.68 -1.02
N VAL A 490 5.08 -30.78 -1.27
CA VAL A 490 6.51 -30.75 -1.59
C VAL A 490 6.69 -30.62 -3.10
N LEU A 491 7.02 -29.43 -3.59
CA LEU A 491 7.25 -29.21 -5.02
C LEU A 491 8.55 -29.87 -5.50
N ASN A 492 9.63 -29.69 -4.74
CA ASN A 492 10.93 -30.26 -5.08
C ASN A 492 11.74 -30.51 -3.82
N HIS A 493 12.37 -31.68 -3.72
CA HIS A 493 13.31 -32.02 -2.67
C HIS A 493 14.27 -33.11 -3.18
N PRO A 494 15.57 -33.11 -2.84
CA PRO A 494 16.51 -34.14 -3.33
C PRO A 494 16.16 -35.57 -2.91
N THR A 495 15.55 -35.73 -1.73
CA THR A 495 15.21 -37.03 -1.14
C THR A 495 13.80 -37.06 -0.57
N ARG A 496 13.62 -36.65 0.69
CA ARG A 496 12.35 -36.57 1.42
C ARG A 496 12.44 -35.58 2.58
N ILE A 497 11.30 -35.08 3.02
CA ILE A 497 11.16 -34.24 4.21
C ILE A 497 10.85 -35.14 5.40
N ASP A 498 11.84 -35.35 6.27
CA ASP A 498 11.70 -36.08 7.53
C ASP A 498 11.28 -35.12 8.67
N ALA A 499 10.79 -35.67 9.78
CA ALA A 499 10.42 -34.89 10.96
C ALA A 499 11.61 -34.08 11.52
N GLY A 500 11.39 -32.79 11.74
CA GLY A 500 12.42 -31.85 12.18
C GLY A 500 13.24 -31.25 11.03
N TYR A 501 12.82 -31.40 9.78
CA TYR A 501 13.40 -30.66 8.65
C TYR A 501 13.23 -29.15 8.86
N GLU A 502 14.27 -28.35 8.65
CA GLU A 502 14.30 -26.92 9.03
C GLU A 502 14.48 -25.96 7.83
N PRO A 503 13.49 -25.85 6.92
CA PRO A 503 13.54 -24.85 5.87
C PRO A 503 13.25 -23.45 6.40
N VAL A 504 13.50 -22.44 5.57
CA VAL A 504 12.98 -21.09 5.76
C VAL A 504 11.55 -21.05 5.25
N VAL A 505 10.61 -20.71 6.13
CA VAL A 505 9.19 -20.47 5.82
C VAL A 505 8.98 -18.98 5.56
N HIS A 506 8.28 -18.69 4.47
CA HIS A 506 7.80 -17.38 4.05
C HIS A 506 6.28 -17.38 4.14
N LEU A 507 5.72 -16.59 5.06
CA LEU A 507 4.28 -16.46 5.30
C LEU A 507 3.97 -14.97 5.42
N GLU A 508 3.08 -14.44 4.58
CA GLU A 508 2.89 -12.98 4.48
C GLU A 508 4.25 -12.26 4.34
N THR A 509 4.53 -11.25 5.16
CA THR A 509 5.81 -10.55 5.16
C THR A 509 6.90 -11.30 5.94
N LEU A 510 6.60 -12.32 6.73
CA LEU A 510 7.59 -13.00 7.59
C LEU A 510 8.49 -13.96 6.81
N SER A 511 9.73 -14.15 7.30
CA SER A 511 10.71 -15.09 6.74
C SER A 511 11.57 -15.67 7.87
N GLU A 512 11.18 -16.81 8.44
CA GLU A 512 11.91 -17.45 9.56
C GLU A 512 12.19 -18.93 9.27
N ALA A 513 13.27 -19.47 9.82
CA ALA A 513 13.46 -20.92 9.87
C ALA A 513 12.37 -21.56 10.74
N ALA A 514 11.73 -22.60 10.22
CA ALA A 514 10.72 -23.37 10.95
C ALA A 514 11.02 -24.87 10.84
N ALA A 515 10.75 -25.63 11.90
CA ALA A 515 10.83 -27.08 11.83
C ALA A 515 9.50 -27.65 11.33
N ILE A 516 9.55 -28.57 10.36
CA ILE A 516 8.39 -29.28 9.81
C ILE A 516 8.33 -30.68 10.43
N TYR A 517 7.15 -31.06 10.94
CA TYR A 517 6.86 -32.37 11.52
C TYR A 517 5.67 -33.00 10.77
N PRO A 518 5.92 -33.78 9.70
CA PRO A 518 4.87 -34.51 9.00
C PRO A 518 4.16 -35.50 9.93
N GLU A 519 2.83 -35.59 9.82
CA GLU A 519 2.01 -36.47 10.67
C GLU A 519 2.08 -37.95 10.24
N ASP A 520 1.93 -38.20 8.94
CA ASP A 520 1.84 -39.55 8.35
C ASP A 520 3.19 -40.12 7.90
N GLY A 521 4.29 -39.61 8.47
CA GLY A 521 5.66 -39.96 8.09
C GLY A 521 6.24 -39.06 6.99
N PRO A 522 7.43 -39.39 6.48
CA PRO A 522 8.19 -38.47 5.62
C PRO A 522 7.49 -38.16 4.29
N LEU A 523 7.52 -36.89 3.87
CA LEU A 523 6.95 -36.44 2.60
C LEU A 523 7.98 -36.52 1.47
N LEU A 524 7.61 -37.08 0.31
CA LEU A 524 8.43 -37.14 -0.90
C LEU A 524 8.11 -35.97 -1.84
N PRO A 525 8.98 -35.66 -2.82
CA PRO A 525 8.64 -34.72 -3.90
C PRO A 525 7.37 -35.14 -4.63
N GLY A 526 6.43 -34.21 -4.77
CA GLY A 526 5.09 -34.40 -5.33
C GLY A 526 4.03 -34.78 -4.29
N ASP A 527 4.42 -35.14 -3.06
CA ASP A 527 3.46 -35.48 -2.02
C ASP A 527 2.78 -34.22 -1.45
N THR A 528 1.53 -34.41 -1.06
CA THR A 528 0.78 -33.48 -0.21
C THR A 528 0.41 -34.21 1.08
N GLY A 529 0.56 -33.56 2.23
CA GLY A 529 0.21 -34.15 3.52
C GLY A 529 0.15 -33.14 4.65
N ARG A 530 -0.39 -33.56 5.80
CA ARG A 530 -0.46 -32.71 7.00
C ARG A 530 0.86 -32.69 7.75
N ALA A 531 1.21 -31.51 8.25
CA ALA A 531 2.37 -31.33 9.10
C ALA A 531 2.13 -30.23 10.12
N ARG A 532 2.72 -30.41 11.31
CA ARG A 532 2.89 -29.33 12.27
C ARG A 532 4.18 -28.58 11.96
N LEU A 533 4.11 -27.26 11.93
CA LEU A 533 5.25 -26.38 11.74
C LEU A 533 5.55 -25.63 13.04
N ARG A 534 6.83 -25.40 13.32
CA ARG A 534 7.28 -24.65 14.50
C ARG A 534 8.33 -23.60 14.15
N PHE A 535 8.00 -22.32 14.36
CA PHE A 535 8.95 -21.21 14.31
C PHE A 535 10.05 -21.33 15.38
N LYS A 536 11.29 -21.11 14.97
CA LYS A 536 12.51 -21.35 15.76
C LYS A 536 12.79 -20.25 16.77
N PHE A 537 12.46 -19.00 16.49
CA PHE A 537 12.88 -17.88 17.33
C PHE A 537 11.70 -17.19 17.98
N GLN A 538 10.76 -16.66 17.19
CA GLN A 538 9.70 -15.78 17.70
C GLN A 538 8.30 -16.36 17.46
N PRO A 539 7.30 -15.95 18.27
CA PRO A 539 5.91 -16.15 17.93
C PRO A 539 5.48 -15.14 16.86
N TYR A 540 4.54 -15.53 16.00
CA TYR A 540 3.99 -14.68 14.94
C TYR A 540 2.46 -14.72 14.93
N LEU A 541 1.84 -13.69 14.36
CA LEU A 541 0.40 -13.67 14.12
C LEU A 541 0.10 -14.50 12.85
N VAL A 542 -0.35 -15.73 13.06
CA VAL A 542 -0.76 -16.67 12.00
C VAL A 542 -2.28 -16.80 12.02
N GLN A 543 -2.88 -16.98 10.85
CA GLN A 543 -4.31 -17.18 10.65
C GLN A 543 -4.57 -18.41 9.78
N GLU A 544 -5.69 -19.08 10.04
CA GLU A 544 -6.18 -20.17 9.18
C GLU A 544 -6.38 -19.69 7.74
N GLY A 545 -6.08 -20.56 6.78
CA GLY A 545 -6.16 -20.27 5.36
C GLY A 545 -4.97 -19.50 4.79
N GLN A 546 -4.07 -18.96 5.62
CA GLN A 546 -2.86 -18.31 5.11
C GLN A 546 -1.98 -19.30 4.35
N ARG A 547 -1.46 -18.85 3.22
CA ARG A 547 -0.55 -19.63 2.40
C ARG A 547 0.89 -19.27 2.76
N PHE A 548 1.77 -20.24 2.65
CA PHE A 548 3.19 -20.04 2.86
C PHE A 548 4.01 -20.85 1.87
N VAL A 549 5.24 -20.39 1.64
CA VAL A 549 6.25 -21.09 0.85
C VAL A 549 7.41 -21.43 1.77
N PHE A 550 7.92 -22.65 1.71
CA PHE A 550 9.14 -23.03 2.43
C PHE A 550 10.25 -23.43 1.48
N ARG A 551 11.50 -23.10 1.84
CA ARG A 551 12.67 -23.41 1.02
C ARG A 551 13.96 -23.64 1.80
N GLU A 552 14.84 -24.44 1.21
CA GLU A 552 16.24 -24.62 1.62
C GLU A 552 17.07 -25.04 0.40
N GLY A 553 17.99 -24.18 -0.05
CA GLY A 553 18.74 -24.45 -1.28
C GLY A 553 17.81 -24.66 -2.49
N SER A 554 17.81 -25.87 -3.06
CA SER A 554 16.92 -26.27 -4.16
C SER A 554 15.58 -26.84 -3.69
N SER A 555 15.45 -27.17 -2.41
CA SER A 555 14.23 -27.71 -1.83
C SER A 555 13.17 -26.62 -1.73
N LYS A 556 11.96 -26.93 -2.16
CA LYS A 556 10.82 -25.99 -2.20
C LYS A 556 9.53 -26.74 -1.94
N GLY A 557 8.62 -26.10 -1.24
CA GLY A 557 7.23 -26.51 -1.20
C GLY A 557 6.37 -25.37 -0.71
N VAL A 558 5.08 -25.63 -0.70
CA VAL A 558 4.05 -24.68 -0.32
C VAL A 558 3.16 -25.32 0.73
N GLY A 559 2.43 -24.50 1.46
CA GLY A 559 1.42 -25.00 2.36
C GLY A 559 0.36 -23.97 2.69
N THR A 560 -0.71 -24.47 3.27
CA THR A 560 -1.85 -23.68 3.72
C THR A 560 -2.08 -23.98 5.20
N VAL A 561 -2.12 -22.93 6.02
CA VAL A 561 -2.40 -23.04 7.46
C VAL A 561 -3.81 -23.60 7.64
N LEU A 562 -3.92 -24.68 8.39
CA LEU A 562 -5.19 -25.34 8.74
C LEU A 562 -5.67 -24.91 10.13
N ASP A 563 -4.74 -24.79 11.09
CA ASP A 563 -5.01 -24.36 12.46
C ASP A 563 -3.83 -23.52 12.96
N ALA A 564 -4.12 -22.28 13.36
CA ALA A 564 -3.11 -21.34 13.86
C ALA A 564 -2.86 -21.45 15.38
N ALA A 565 -3.66 -22.21 16.13
CA ALA A 565 -3.52 -22.38 17.56
C ALA A 565 -3.83 -23.83 17.98
N PRO A 566 -3.04 -24.81 17.50
CA PRO A 566 -3.27 -26.21 17.86
C PRO A 566 -3.15 -26.41 19.37
N GLU A 567 -4.08 -27.17 19.95
CA GLU A 567 -4.05 -27.54 21.37
C GLU A 567 -2.75 -28.32 21.69
N GLU A 568 -2.05 -27.94 22.77
CA GLU A 568 -0.78 -28.57 23.21
C GLU A 568 -0.89 -30.06 23.58
#